data_AF-A0A1V9YAX6-F1
#
_entry.id   AF-A0A1V9YAX6-F1
#
_cell.length_a   1.000
_cell.length_b   1.000
_cell.length_c   1.000
_cell.angle_alpha   90.00
_cell.angle_beta   90.00
_cell.angle_gamma   90.00
#
_symmetry.space_group_name_H-M   'P 1'
#
loop_
_entity.id
_entity.type
_entity.pdbx_description
1 polymer ?
#
loop_
_entity_poly.entity_id
_entity_poly.type
_entity_poly.pdbx_seq_one_letter_code
_entity_poly.pdbx_strand_id
1 'polypeptide(L)'
;MNPPKPQPVCVLVRRQFSLTILTRYVNVKAALVAAAPCPVLLAIDAFVRHRPTERFALDADARQIYLEPNAGGKSVVSEALSMQYMHEAFGADAVVTEMRIKYWSSNWKKVDYLCSIAAERVAVSVTRAMKFPDPAAWTNDDARFLLRKKLFGLVVARSGVCKEQRYTKSVLHIWCQTKAIALSIAACYEAVVDELDIAANVILIATIATAESCIFYDDLASIAP
;
A
#
# COMPACT_ATOMS: atom_id res chain seq x y z
N MET A 1 -21.24 -4.56 -25.74
CA MET A 1 -21.36 -5.56 -24.66
C MET A 1 -20.72 -4.95 -23.43
N ASN A 2 -21.48 -4.61 -22.38
CA ASN A 2 -20.88 -4.02 -21.18
C ASN A 2 -20.01 -5.09 -20.48
N PRO A 3 -18.78 -4.77 -20.06
CA PRO A 3 -17.96 -5.72 -19.32
C PRO A 3 -18.71 -6.13 -18.04
N PRO A 4 -18.63 -7.40 -17.63
CA PRO A 4 -19.28 -7.87 -16.41
C PRO A 4 -18.82 -7.01 -15.23
N LYS A 5 -19.77 -6.51 -14.44
CA LYS A 5 -19.44 -5.78 -13.20
C LYS A 5 -18.61 -6.74 -12.32
N PRO A 6 -17.44 -6.34 -11.82
CA PRO A 6 -16.66 -7.15 -10.89
C PRO A 6 -17.55 -7.48 -9.70
N GLN A 7 -17.90 -8.75 -9.53
CA GLN A 7 -18.63 -9.19 -8.34
C GLN A 7 -17.63 -9.29 -7.19
N PRO A 8 -17.95 -8.71 -6.02
CA PRO A 8 -17.08 -8.79 -4.85
C PRO A 8 -16.84 -10.25 -4.49
N VAL A 9 -15.59 -10.58 -4.19
CA VAL A 9 -15.13 -11.95 -3.94
C VAL A 9 -15.28 -12.30 -2.47
N CYS A 10 -14.91 -11.34 -1.63
CA CYS A 10 -14.94 -11.46 -0.19
C CYS A 10 -15.10 -10.06 0.41
N VAL A 11 -15.89 -9.95 1.46
CA VAL A 11 -15.95 -8.73 2.28
C VAL A 11 -15.38 -9.08 3.65
N LEU A 12 -14.26 -8.44 3.97
CA LEU A 12 -13.63 -8.49 5.27
C LEU A 12 -14.19 -7.35 6.11
N VAL A 13 -15.17 -7.65 6.96
CA VAL A 13 -15.66 -6.70 7.96
C VAL A 13 -14.62 -6.63 9.09
N ARG A 14 -14.24 -5.42 9.47
CA ARG A 14 -13.30 -5.16 10.56
C ARG A 14 -13.86 -4.17 11.57
N ARG A 15 -13.04 -3.74 12.53
CA ARG A 15 -13.50 -2.94 13.68
C ARG A 15 -14.15 -1.63 13.24
N GLN A 16 -13.56 -0.94 12.26
CA GLN A 16 -13.96 0.43 11.89
C GLN A 16 -14.24 0.61 10.39
N PHE A 17 -13.86 -0.37 9.58
CA PHE A 17 -14.03 -0.35 8.14
C PHE A 17 -14.28 -1.75 7.60
N SER A 18 -14.69 -1.82 6.34
CA SER A 18 -14.77 -3.05 5.58
C SER A 18 -13.84 -2.98 4.38
N LEU A 19 -13.18 -4.10 4.09
CA LEU A 19 -12.42 -4.29 2.85
C LEU A 19 -13.21 -5.21 1.93
N THR A 20 -13.52 -4.73 0.75
CA THR A 20 -14.09 -5.57 -0.31
C THR A 20 -12.99 -5.98 -1.25
N ILE A 21 -12.66 -7.27 -1.26
CA ILE A 21 -11.67 -7.84 -2.17
C ILE A 21 -12.33 -8.02 -3.53
N LEU A 22 -11.81 -7.35 -4.55
CA LEU A 22 -12.37 -7.35 -5.90
C LEU A 22 -11.63 -8.30 -6.85
N THR A 23 -10.40 -8.70 -6.53
CA THR A 23 -9.62 -9.63 -7.35
C THR A 23 -9.88 -11.09 -6.94
N ARG A 24 -10.43 -11.91 -7.86
CA ARG A 24 -10.75 -13.33 -7.59
C ARG A 24 -9.55 -14.27 -7.52
N TYR A 25 -8.47 -13.93 -8.24
CA TYR A 25 -7.41 -14.89 -8.55
C TYR A 25 -6.11 -14.65 -7.76
N VAL A 26 -6.07 -13.64 -6.91
CA VAL A 26 -4.86 -13.27 -6.17
C VAL A 26 -5.10 -13.49 -4.68
N ASN A 27 -4.46 -14.51 -4.12
CA ASN A 27 -4.39 -14.70 -2.68
C ASN A 27 -3.16 -13.96 -2.12
N VAL A 28 -3.34 -12.67 -1.83
CA VAL A 28 -2.26 -11.80 -1.33
C VAL A 28 -1.61 -12.38 -0.08
N LYS A 29 -2.41 -12.87 0.89
CA LYS A 29 -1.88 -13.43 2.13
C LYS A 29 -0.99 -14.63 1.85
N ALA A 30 -1.44 -15.56 0.99
CA ALA A 30 -0.63 -16.72 0.59
C ALA A 30 0.67 -16.29 -0.10
N ALA A 31 0.63 -15.30 -1.00
CA ALA A 31 1.82 -14.79 -1.67
C ALA A 31 2.82 -14.15 -0.68
N LEU A 32 2.33 -13.44 0.33
CA LEU A 32 3.19 -12.81 1.35
C LEU A 32 3.90 -13.84 2.22
N VAL A 33 3.22 -14.92 2.61
CA VAL A 33 3.76 -15.95 3.53
C VAL A 33 4.50 -17.10 2.83
N ALA A 34 4.40 -17.22 1.50
CA ALA A 34 5.05 -18.31 0.77
C ALA A 34 6.59 -18.22 0.88
N ALA A 35 7.26 -19.34 1.20
CA ALA A 35 8.72 -19.36 1.23
C ALA A 35 9.35 -19.17 -0.17
N ALA A 36 8.67 -19.66 -1.21
CA ALA A 36 9.10 -19.51 -2.60
C ALA A 36 8.95 -18.06 -3.08
N PRO A 37 9.78 -17.62 -4.05
CA PRO A 37 9.56 -16.37 -4.74
C PRO A 37 8.15 -16.32 -5.34
N CYS A 38 7.42 -15.23 -5.10
CA CYS A 38 6.12 -15.02 -5.72
C CYS A 38 6.28 -14.17 -6.99
N PRO A 39 5.47 -14.39 -8.05
CA PRO A 39 5.43 -13.48 -9.18
C PRO A 39 5.00 -12.08 -8.71
N VAL A 40 5.16 -11.08 -9.59
CA VAL A 40 4.58 -9.78 -9.32
C VAL A 40 3.06 -9.88 -9.48
N LEU A 41 2.33 -9.45 -8.45
CA LEU A 41 0.87 -9.59 -8.39
C LEU A 41 0.22 -8.24 -8.10
N LEU A 42 -0.98 -8.02 -8.65
CA LEU A 42 -1.83 -6.88 -8.30
C LEU A 42 -3.17 -7.36 -7.72
N ALA A 43 -3.50 -6.87 -6.53
CA ALA A 43 -4.84 -6.96 -5.97
C ALA A 43 -5.53 -5.59 -6.04
N ILE A 44 -6.84 -5.59 -6.26
CA ILE A 44 -7.69 -4.40 -6.15
C ILE A 44 -8.69 -4.65 -5.03
N ASP A 45 -8.70 -3.73 -4.08
CA ASP A 45 -9.59 -3.75 -2.92
C ASP A 45 -10.40 -2.45 -2.86
N ALA A 46 -11.51 -2.46 -2.14
CA ALA A 46 -12.26 -1.24 -1.81
C ALA A 46 -12.38 -1.09 -0.30
N PHE A 47 -12.02 0.09 0.20
CA PHE A 47 -12.05 0.45 1.60
C PHE A 47 -13.27 1.35 1.89
N VAL A 48 -14.04 1.01 2.91
CA VAL A 48 -15.21 1.80 3.34
C VAL A 48 -15.26 1.86 4.87
N ARG A 49 -15.17 3.07 5.44
CA ARG A 49 -15.38 3.28 6.88
C ARG A 49 -16.85 3.06 7.25
N HIS A 50 -17.11 2.39 8.38
CA HIS A 50 -18.48 2.13 8.83
C HIS A 50 -19.22 3.41 9.24
N ARG A 51 -18.48 4.36 9.82
CA ARG A 51 -19.00 5.64 10.32
C ARG A 51 -18.09 6.78 9.85
N PRO A 52 -18.35 7.38 8.67
CA PRO A 52 -17.48 8.38 8.05
C PRO A 52 -17.16 9.59 8.93
N THR A 53 -18.04 9.94 9.87
CA THR A 53 -17.87 11.07 10.79
C THR A 53 -16.98 10.76 12.00
N GLU A 54 -16.73 9.49 12.29
CA GLU A 54 -15.87 9.09 13.41
C GLU A 54 -14.40 9.08 12.99
N ARG A 55 -13.51 9.43 13.92
CA ARG A 55 -12.06 9.35 13.72
C ARG A 55 -11.60 7.89 13.77
N PHE A 56 -10.54 7.57 13.04
CA PHE A 56 -9.92 6.25 13.13
C PHE A 56 -9.14 6.11 14.45
N ALA A 57 -9.48 5.09 15.24
CA ALA A 57 -8.64 4.58 16.31
C ALA A 57 -7.56 3.68 15.72
N LEU A 58 -6.29 4.07 15.86
CA LEU A 58 -5.15 3.30 15.37
C LEU A 58 -4.68 2.30 16.43
N ASP A 59 -4.32 1.10 15.99
CA ASP A 59 -3.62 0.14 16.84
C ASP A 59 -2.15 0.55 17.03
N ALA A 60 -1.44 -0.10 17.95
CA ALA A 60 -0.12 0.34 18.44
C ALA A 60 0.90 0.60 17.31
N ASP A 61 1.03 -0.33 16.36
CA ASP A 61 1.97 -0.20 15.24
C ASP A 61 1.60 0.94 14.26
N ALA A 62 0.30 1.09 13.96
CA ALA A 62 -0.18 2.18 13.12
C ALA A 62 -0.05 3.55 13.81
N ARG A 63 -0.28 3.59 15.13
CA ARG A 63 -0.08 4.78 15.97
C ARG A 63 1.40 5.15 16.06
N GLN A 64 2.30 4.17 16.08
CA GLN A 64 3.74 4.42 16.04
C GLN A 64 4.15 5.14 14.74
N ILE A 65 3.67 4.68 13.58
CA ILE A 65 3.89 5.38 12.30
C ILE A 65 3.31 6.80 12.35
N TYR A 66 2.11 6.98 12.91
CA TYR A 66 1.46 8.29 13.00
C TYR A 66 2.24 9.29 13.86
N LEU A 67 2.85 8.83 14.96
CA LEU A 67 3.52 9.69 15.94
C LEU A 67 5.00 9.97 15.61
N GLU A 68 5.65 9.07 14.87
CA GLU A 68 7.06 9.24 14.55
C GLU A 68 7.28 10.22 13.40
N PRO A 69 8.37 11.01 13.44
CA PRO A 69 8.74 11.84 12.31
C PRO A 69 9.01 10.98 11.07
N ASN A 70 8.43 11.36 9.94
CA ASN A 70 8.80 10.81 8.64
C ASN A 70 10.00 11.60 8.06
N ALA A 71 10.61 11.11 6.98
CA ALA A 71 11.72 11.81 6.31
C ALA A 71 11.27 13.03 5.48
N GLY A 72 10.32 13.84 6.00
CA GLY A 72 9.89 15.12 5.43
C GLY A 72 8.65 15.06 4.52
N GLY A 73 7.83 14.01 4.63
CA GLY A 73 6.64 13.79 3.80
C GLY A 73 5.32 14.31 4.42
N LYS A 74 4.30 14.53 3.57
CA LYS A 74 2.90 14.82 3.97
C LYS A 74 1.99 13.61 3.70
N SER A 75 2.32 12.49 4.31
CA SER A 75 1.69 11.18 4.07
C SER A 75 1.37 10.42 5.36
N VAL A 76 1.41 11.11 6.51
CA VAL A 76 1.30 10.53 7.86
C VAL A 76 0.02 9.71 8.00
N VAL A 77 -1.13 10.27 7.60
CA VAL A 77 -2.43 9.59 7.68
C VAL A 77 -2.48 8.38 6.76
N SER A 78 -1.99 8.52 5.52
CA SER A 78 -2.02 7.44 4.54
C SER A 78 -1.13 6.25 4.91
N GLU A 79 0.02 6.52 5.53
CA GLU A 79 0.95 5.50 6.01
C GLU A 79 0.42 4.80 7.26
N ALA A 80 -0.09 5.55 8.24
CA ALA A 80 -0.70 5.00 9.44
C ALA A 80 -1.91 4.11 9.11
N LEU A 81 -2.81 4.57 8.23
CA LEU A 81 -3.95 3.78 7.78
C LEU A 81 -3.52 2.61 6.89
N SER A 82 -2.40 2.71 6.16
CA SER A 82 -1.83 1.55 5.50
C SER A 82 -1.40 0.49 6.50
N MET A 83 -0.79 0.86 7.63
CA MET A 83 -0.39 -0.14 8.62
C MET A 83 -1.60 -0.75 9.32
N GLN A 84 -2.63 0.06 9.63
CA GLN A 84 -3.91 -0.45 10.14
C GLN A 84 -4.55 -1.43 9.14
N TYR A 85 -4.51 -1.11 7.85
CA TYR A 85 -4.93 -2.00 6.77
C TYR A 85 -4.16 -3.32 6.80
N MET A 86 -2.82 -3.27 6.86
CA MET A 86 -2.00 -4.49 6.86
C MET A 86 -2.25 -5.34 8.11
N HIS A 87 -2.43 -4.71 9.27
CA HIS A 87 -2.77 -5.39 10.52
C HIS A 87 -4.09 -6.15 10.38
N GLU A 88 -5.15 -5.46 9.97
CA GLU A 88 -6.48 -6.06 9.91
C GLU A 88 -6.66 -7.02 8.73
N ALA A 89 -6.02 -6.79 7.59
CA ALA A 89 -6.12 -7.64 6.41
C ALA A 89 -5.25 -8.90 6.53
N PHE A 90 -4.04 -8.77 7.07
CA PHE A 90 -3.02 -9.82 6.98
C PHE A 90 -2.45 -10.26 8.33
N GLY A 91 -2.80 -9.59 9.43
CA GLY A 91 -2.22 -9.83 10.76
C GLY A 91 -0.80 -9.28 10.87
N ALA A 92 -0.52 -8.17 10.19
CA ALA A 92 0.81 -7.55 10.25
C ALA A 92 1.09 -6.95 11.64
N ASP A 93 2.30 -7.14 12.15
CA ASP A 93 2.75 -6.60 13.44
C ASP A 93 4.23 -6.16 13.41
N ALA A 94 4.76 -5.77 14.57
CA ALA A 94 6.18 -5.51 14.82
C ALA A 94 6.78 -4.48 13.84
N VAL A 95 6.18 -3.29 13.79
CA VAL A 95 6.54 -2.26 12.83
C VAL A 95 7.94 -1.69 13.05
N VAL A 96 8.63 -1.41 11.95
CA VAL A 96 9.86 -0.60 11.91
C VAL A 96 9.62 0.54 10.94
N THR A 97 9.47 1.75 11.46
CA THR A 97 9.19 2.98 10.70
C THR A 97 10.38 3.40 9.82
N GLU A 98 10.12 4.17 8.76
CA GLU A 98 11.12 4.66 7.80
C GLU A 98 12.44 5.13 8.45
N MET A 99 12.35 5.94 9.50
CA MET A 99 13.51 6.53 10.19
C MET A 99 14.30 5.53 11.05
N ARG A 100 13.73 4.37 11.36
CA ARG A 100 14.36 3.29 12.12
C ARG A 100 14.94 2.20 11.21
N ILE A 101 14.61 2.21 9.92
CA ILE A 101 15.21 1.30 8.94
C ILE A 101 16.63 1.77 8.64
N LYS A 102 17.59 0.86 8.79
CA LYS A 102 19.00 1.11 8.58
C LYS A 102 19.38 0.73 7.16
N TYR A 103 19.68 1.75 6.37
CA TYR A 103 20.25 1.60 5.03
C TYR A 103 21.76 1.79 5.06
N TRP A 104 22.46 1.19 4.09
CA TRP A 104 23.90 1.36 3.89
C TRP A 104 24.31 2.83 3.70
N SER A 105 23.45 3.66 3.11
CA SER A 105 23.70 5.08 2.87
C SER A 105 22.46 5.91 3.22
N SER A 106 22.68 7.14 3.69
CA SER A 106 21.61 8.09 4.01
C SER A 106 20.78 8.49 2.79
N ASN A 107 21.37 8.43 1.58
CA ASN A 107 20.74 8.83 0.32
C ASN A 107 20.06 7.66 -0.42
N TRP A 108 19.94 6.51 0.23
CA TRP A 108 19.32 5.33 -0.37
C TRP A 108 17.82 5.49 -0.56
N LYS A 109 17.22 4.73 -1.49
CA LYS A 109 15.76 4.67 -1.63
C LYS A 109 15.18 3.95 -0.42
N LYS A 110 14.17 4.54 0.19
CA LYS A 110 13.55 4.03 1.42
C LYS A 110 12.15 3.47 1.15
N VAL A 111 11.73 2.56 2.01
CA VAL A 111 10.34 2.14 2.16
C VAL A 111 9.75 2.82 3.38
N ASP A 112 8.43 2.96 3.42
CA ASP A 112 7.76 3.74 4.45
C ASP A 112 7.76 2.99 5.80
N TYR A 113 7.67 1.66 5.78
CA TYR A 113 7.91 0.82 6.96
C TYR A 113 8.22 -0.63 6.61
N LEU A 114 8.74 -1.36 7.59
CA LEU A 114 8.74 -2.82 7.61
C LEU A 114 7.71 -3.32 8.63
N CYS A 115 7.11 -4.47 8.37
CA CYS A 115 6.28 -5.19 9.32
C CYS A 115 6.55 -6.70 9.21
N SER A 116 6.05 -7.47 10.17
CA SER A 116 6.08 -8.92 10.15
C SER A 116 4.70 -9.45 9.76
N ILE A 117 4.63 -10.40 8.84
CA ILE A 117 3.38 -11.10 8.46
C ILE A 117 3.67 -12.59 8.54
N ALA A 118 3.02 -13.30 9.47
CA ALA A 118 3.33 -14.71 9.77
C ALA A 118 4.83 -14.94 10.02
N ALA A 119 5.43 -14.07 10.86
CA ALA A 119 6.86 -14.04 11.19
C ALA A 119 7.83 -13.70 10.04
N GLU A 120 7.35 -13.49 8.82
CA GLU A 120 8.16 -13.05 7.70
C GLU A 120 8.26 -11.52 7.65
N ARG A 121 9.48 -10.99 7.50
CA ARG A 121 9.72 -9.55 7.36
C ARG A 121 9.32 -9.10 5.94
N VAL A 122 8.41 -8.13 5.88
CA VAL A 122 7.90 -7.55 4.63
C VAL A 122 8.15 -6.05 4.65
N ALA A 123 8.63 -5.51 3.53
CA ALA A 123 8.71 -4.08 3.31
C ALA A 123 7.43 -3.54 2.70
N VAL A 124 6.97 -2.39 3.17
CA VAL A 124 5.80 -1.72 2.60
C VAL A 124 6.18 -0.31 2.17
N SER A 125 5.90 0.01 0.90
CA SER A 125 5.80 1.40 0.48
C SER A 125 4.36 1.79 0.24
N VAL A 126 3.99 2.98 0.69
CA VAL A 126 2.68 3.58 0.59
C VAL A 126 2.74 4.70 -0.45
N THR A 127 1.68 4.82 -1.24
CA THR A 127 1.52 5.94 -2.14
C THR A 127 0.06 6.25 -2.36
N ARG A 128 -0.21 7.49 -2.74
CA ARG A 128 -1.53 7.96 -3.14
C ARG A 128 -1.54 8.09 -4.66
N ALA A 129 -2.49 7.44 -5.31
CA ALA A 129 -2.84 7.65 -6.71
C ALA A 129 -4.07 8.56 -6.74
N MET A 130 -3.81 9.84 -7.00
CA MET A 130 -4.79 10.92 -6.98
C MET A 130 -4.35 12.05 -7.93
N LYS A 131 -5.28 12.90 -8.31
CA LYS A 131 -5.00 14.13 -9.06
C LYS A 131 -5.71 15.29 -8.40
N PHE A 132 -5.03 16.42 -8.29
CA PHE A 132 -5.58 17.66 -7.74
C PHE A 132 -5.51 18.75 -8.82
N PRO A 133 -6.52 19.63 -8.94
CA PRO A 133 -7.75 19.68 -8.14
C PRO A 133 -8.80 18.65 -8.55
N ASP A 134 -8.72 18.13 -9.78
CA ASP A 134 -9.74 17.23 -10.34
C ASP A 134 -9.19 15.81 -10.52
N PRO A 135 -9.75 14.81 -9.81
CA PRO A 135 -9.40 13.39 -10.00
C PRO A 135 -9.66 12.88 -11.42
N ALA A 136 -10.59 13.49 -12.17
CA ALA A 136 -10.90 13.09 -13.54
C ALA A 136 -9.78 13.47 -14.54
N ALA A 137 -8.89 14.38 -14.17
CA ALA A 137 -7.70 14.73 -14.95
C ALA A 137 -6.55 13.72 -14.82
N TRP A 138 -6.75 12.61 -14.11
CA TRP A 138 -5.78 11.52 -14.04
C TRP A 138 -5.64 10.80 -15.38
N THR A 139 -4.40 10.59 -15.82
CA THR A 139 -4.07 9.96 -17.09
C THR A 139 -3.38 8.60 -16.91
N ASN A 140 -3.33 7.81 -17.99
CA ASN A 140 -2.53 6.57 -17.99
C ASN A 140 -1.03 6.85 -17.81
N ASP A 141 -0.54 8.00 -18.30
CA ASP A 141 0.85 8.41 -18.10
C ASP A 141 1.14 8.72 -16.63
N ASP A 142 0.19 9.32 -15.91
CA ASP A 142 0.30 9.50 -14.45
C ASP A 142 0.44 8.14 -13.73
N ALA A 143 -0.36 7.15 -14.14
CA ALA A 143 -0.29 5.79 -13.60
C ALA A 143 1.07 5.13 -13.88
N ARG A 144 1.54 5.18 -15.13
CA ARG A 144 2.86 4.64 -15.51
C ARG A 144 3.99 5.33 -14.76
N PHE A 145 3.97 6.66 -14.68
CA PHE A 145 4.98 7.43 -13.98
C PHE A 145 5.03 7.09 -12.50
N LEU A 146 3.86 7.03 -11.85
CA LEU A 146 3.74 6.66 -10.43
C LEU A 146 4.32 5.27 -10.18
N LEU A 147 3.89 4.27 -10.96
CA LEU A 147 4.35 2.90 -10.83
C LEU A 147 5.85 2.78 -11.09
N ARG A 148 6.37 3.38 -12.16
CA ARG A 148 7.80 3.32 -12.49
C ARG A 148 8.64 3.85 -11.34
N LYS A 149 8.27 5.02 -10.81
CA LYS A 149 8.97 5.65 -9.69
C LYS A 149 8.95 4.76 -8.44
N LYS A 150 7.78 4.23 -8.07
CA LYS A 150 7.60 3.49 -6.82
C LYS A 150 8.16 2.07 -6.87
N LEU A 151 7.95 1.34 -7.98
CA LEU A 151 8.50 0.00 -8.17
C LEU A 151 10.03 0.01 -8.25
N PHE A 152 10.61 0.95 -8.99
CA PHE A 152 12.07 1.13 -9.00
C PHE A 152 12.62 1.41 -7.59
N GLY A 153 11.93 2.28 -6.83
CA GLY A 153 12.28 2.59 -5.45
C GLY A 153 12.31 1.35 -4.55
N LEU A 154 11.31 0.46 -4.66
CA LEU A 154 11.26 -0.80 -3.88
C LEU A 154 12.42 -1.75 -4.21
N VAL A 155 12.73 -1.91 -5.50
CA VAL A 155 13.84 -2.78 -5.93
C VAL A 155 15.17 -2.27 -5.37
N VAL A 156 15.41 -0.96 -5.47
CA VAL A 156 16.62 -0.34 -4.91
C VAL A 156 16.64 -0.44 -3.39
N ALA A 157 15.53 -0.17 -2.71
CA ALA A 157 15.47 -0.22 -1.25
C ALA A 157 15.88 -1.59 -0.70
N ARG A 158 15.45 -2.68 -1.35
CA ARG A 158 15.74 -4.06 -0.92
C ARG A 158 17.23 -4.38 -0.85
N SER A 159 18.05 -3.80 -1.74
CA SER A 159 19.50 -4.05 -1.72
C SER A 159 20.27 -3.20 -0.71
N GLY A 160 19.66 -2.15 -0.17
CA GLY A 160 20.33 -1.23 0.76
C GLY A 160 20.07 -1.48 2.24
N VAL A 161 19.06 -2.28 2.60
CA VAL A 161 18.74 -2.55 4.01
C VAL A 161 19.78 -3.47 4.65
N CYS A 162 20.14 -3.17 5.90
CA CYS A 162 21.09 -3.96 6.68
C CYS A 162 20.64 -5.43 6.86
N LYS A 163 21.59 -6.29 7.26
CA LYS A 163 21.34 -7.73 7.37
C LYS A 163 20.25 -8.06 8.40
N GLU A 164 20.20 -7.31 9.49
CA GLU A 164 19.28 -7.55 10.62
C GLU A 164 17.83 -7.20 10.30
N GLN A 165 17.61 -6.31 9.31
CA GLN A 165 16.29 -5.86 8.88
C GLN A 165 15.94 -6.34 7.47
N ARG A 166 16.70 -7.29 6.93
CA ARG A 166 16.52 -7.81 5.58
C ARG A 166 15.12 -8.39 5.40
N TYR A 167 14.59 -8.19 4.20
CA TYR A 167 13.31 -8.73 3.76
C TYR A 167 13.43 -9.27 2.33
N THR A 168 12.52 -10.17 1.98
CA THR A 168 12.48 -10.76 0.63
C THR A 168 11.36 -10.13 -0.19
N LYS A 169 10.18 -9.94 0.41
CA LYS A 169 8.97 -9.46 -0.26
C LYS A 169 8.69 -8.01 0.06
N SER A 170 8.17 -7.30 -0.95
CA SER A 170 7.75 -5.91 -0.85
C SER A 170 6.27 -5.78 -1.22
N VAL A 171 5.57 -4.90 -0.52
CA VAL A 171 4.22 -4.46 -0.86
C VAL A 171 4.28 -3.01 -1.30
N LEU A 172 3.68 -2.71 -2.46
CA LEU A 172 3.32 -1.36 -2.84
C LEU A 172 1.82 -1.17 -2.55
N HIS A 173 1.49 -0.52 -1.44
CA HIS A 173 0.11 -0.17 -1.13
C HIS A 173 -0.24 1.18 -1.75
N ILE A 174 -1.22 1.17 -2.65
CA ILE A 174 -1.63 2.31 -3.47
C ILE A 174 -3.04 2.69 -3.05
N TRP A 175 -3.18 3.79 -2.32
CA TRP A 175 -4.48 4.39 -2.09
C TRP A 175 -4.95 5.05 -3.38
N CYS A 176 -6.04 4.57 -3.97
CA CYS A 176 -6.63 5.10 -5.19
C CYS A 176 -7.85 5.96 -4.86
N GLN A 177 -7.80 7.23 -5.26
CA GLN A 177 -8.88 8.19 -4.98
C GLN A 177 -10.19 7.81 -5.67
N THR A 178 -10.12 7.14 -6.81
CA THR A 178 -11.29 6.66 -7.53
C THR A 178 -11.06 5.26 -8.08
N LYS A 179 -12.16 4.59 -8.42
CA LYS A 179 -12.12 3.30 -9.14
C LYS A 179 -11.42 3.42 -10.50
N ALA A 180 -11.64 4.51 -11.23
CA ALA A 180 -11.01 4.73 -12.53
C ALA A 180 -9.47 4.77 -12.42
N ILE A 181 -8.96 5.43 -11.37
CA ILE A 181 -7.52 5.45 -11.09
C ILE A 181 -7.00 4.04 -10.78
N ALA A 182 -7.67 3.28 -9.91
CA ALA A 182 -7.26 1.90 -9.61
C ALA A 182 -7.23 1.01 -10.87
N LEU A 183 -8.22 1.15 -11.76
CA LEU A 183 -8.26 0.43 -13.01
C LEU A 183 -7.15 0.87 -13.98
N SER A 184 -6.77 2.15 -14.00
CA SER A 184 -5.64 2.62 -14.82
C SER A 184 -4.30 2.03 -14.36
N ILE A 185 -4.10 1.88 -13.05
CA ILE A 185 -2.94 1.19 -12.46
C ILE A 185 -2.94 -0.29 -12.89
N ALA A 186 -4.09 -0.95 -12.81
CA ALA A 186 -4.23 -2.34 -13.23
C ALA A 186 -4.00 -2.54 -14.72
N ALA A 187 -4.34 -1.55 -15.55
CA ALA A 187 -4.15 -1.63 -16.99
C ALA A 187 -2.67 -1.51 -17.42
N CYS A 188 -1.78 -0.98 -16.57
CA CYS A 188 -0.38 -0.72 -16.97
C CYS A 188 0.69 -1.37 -16.09
N TYR A 189 0.35 -1.99 -14.96
CA TYR A 189 1.36 -2.50 -14.03
C TYR A 189 2.29 -3.57 -14.64
N GLU A 190 1.77 -4.50 -15.44
CA GLU A 190 2.58 -5.56 -16.08
C GLU A 190 3.62 -4.95 -17.03
N ALA A 191 3.20 -4.02 -17.89
CA ALA A 191 4.11 -3.34 -18.80
C ALA A 191 5.22 -2.57 -18.07
N VAL A 192 4.93 -1.98 -16.90
CA VAL A 192 5.95 -1.29 -16.08
C VAL A 192 6.85 -2.28 -15.35
N VAL A 193 6.32 -3.42 -14.90
CA VAL A 193 7.08 -4.51 -14.28
C VAL A 193 8.09 -5.09 -15.28
N ASP A 194 7.64 -5.35 -16.51
CA ASP A 194 8.48 -5.83 -17.61
C ASP A 194 9.54 -4.79 -17.99
N GLU A 195 9.15 -3.51 -18.10
CA GLU A 195 10.06 -2.40 -18.41
C GLU A 195 11.18 -2.25 -17.36
N LEU A 196 10.90 -2.57 -16.09
CA LEU A 196 11.86 -2.49 -14.99
C LEU A 196 12.56 -3.82 -14.68
N ASP A 197 12.30 -4.87 -15.45
CA ASP A 197 12.85 -6.22 -15.26
C ASP A 197 12.63 -6.76 -13.83
N ILE A 198 11.42 -6.58 -13.28
CA ILE A 198 11.09 -7.02 -11.92
C ILE A 198 10.60 -8.47 -11.95
N ALA A 199 11.53 -9.40 -11.71
CA ALA A 199 11.22 -10.82 -11.80
C ALA A 199 10.20 -11.34 -10.75
N ALA A 200 10.27 -10.88 -9.50
CA ALA A 200 9.52 -11.49 -8.40
C ALA A 200 9.47 -10.63 -7.11
N ASN A 201 8.64 -11.09 -6.16
CA ASN A 201 8.57 -10.65 -4.76
C ASN A 201 8.05 -9.23 -4.54
N VAL A 202 7.24 -8.73 -5.47
CA VAL A 202 6.53 -7.47 -5.33
C VAL A 202 5.03 -7.71 -5.43
N ILE A 203 4.28 -7.25 -4.43
CA ILE A 203 2.83 -7.31 -4.43
C ILE A 203 2.30 -5.88 -4.46
N LEU A 204 1.47 -5.56 -5.43
CA LEU A 204 0.77 -4.30 -5.50
C LEU A 204 -0.63 -4.50 -4.92
N ILE A 205 -1.08 -3.57 -4.08
CA ILE A 205 -2.44 -3.53 -3.56
C ILE A 205 -3.02 -2.16 -3.89
N ALA A 206 -3.92 -2.10 -4.86
CA ALA A 206 -4.62 -0.88 -5.25
C ALA A 206 -5.96 -0.79 -4.50
N THR A 207 -6.01 0.06 -3.48
CA THR A 207 -7.15 0.19 -2.57
C THR A 207 -7.97 1.42 -2.91
N ILE A 208 -9.19 1.22 -3.39
CA ILE A 208 -10.13 2.29 -3.71
C ILE A 208 -10.69 2.85 -2.40
N ALA A 209 -10.49 4.15 -2.16
CA ALA A 209 -10.92 4.82 -0.92
C ALA A 209 -11.66 6.15 -1.19
N THR A 210 -12.59 6.14 -2.16
CA THR A 210 -13.26 7.36 -2.67
C THR A 210 -13.89 8.25 -1.58
N ALA A 211 -14.43 7.66 -0.52
CA ALA A 211 -15.09 8.38 0.57
C ALA A 211 -14.10 8.98 1.60
N GLU A 212 -12.82 8.62 1.54
CA GLU A 212 -11.85 8.85 2.61
C GLU A 212 -10.84 9.95 2.23
N SER A 213 -11.32 11.18 2.10
CA SER A 213 -10.48 12.34 1.74
C SER A 213 -9.26 12.50 2.64
N CYS A 214 -9.36 12.15 3.92
CA CYS A 214 -8.25 12.21 4.87
C CYS A 214 -6.99 11.47 4.43
N ILE A 215 -7.15 10.35 3.71
CA ILE A 215 -6.03 9.58 3.14
C ILE A 215 -5.30 10.42 2.08
N PHE A 216 -6.06 11.16 1.26
CA PHE A 216 -5.53 11.89 0.11
C PHE A 216 -4.93 13.24 0.47
N TYR A 217 -5.50 13.91 1.48
CA TYR A 217 -5.12 15.27 1.86
C TYR A 217 -4.36 15.37 3.20
N ASP A 218 -4.05 14.21 3.82
CA ASP A 218 -3.28 14.12 5.07
C ASP A 218 -3.95 14.85 6.25
N ASP A 219 -5.27 14.64 6.39
CA ASP A 219 -6.06 15.29 7.45
C ASP A 219 -5.83 14.62 8.81
N LEU A 220 -4.93 15.19 9.61
CA LEU A 220 -4.57 14.68 10.94
C LEU A 220 -5.77 14.62 11.91
N ALA A 221 -6.81 15.44 11.70
CA ALA A 221 -7.99 15.44 12.56
C ALA A 221 -8.87 14.20 12.36
N SER A 222 -8.63 13.41 11.32
CA SER A 222 -9.35 12.15 11.09
C SER A 222 -8.86 11.00 11.97
N ILE A 223 -7.77 11.19 12.72
CA ILE A 223 -7.17 10.18 13.59
C ILE A 223 -7.53 10.50 15.05
N ALA A 224 -7.92 9.48 15.82
CA ALA A 224 -8.19 9.63 17.24
C ALA A 224 -6.87 9.87 18.01
N PRO A 225 -6.89 10.61 19.13
CA PRO A 225 -5.69 10.88 19.94
C PRO A 225 -4.95 9.62 20.44
#